data_AF-A0A2E1SGH3-F1
#
_entry.id   AF-A0A2E1SGH3-F1
#
_cell.length_a   1.000
_cell.length_b   1.000
_cell.length_c   1.000
_cell.angle_alpha   90.00
_cell.angle_beta   90.00
_cell.angle_gamma   90.00
#
_symmetry.space_group_name_H-M   'P 1'
#
loop_
_entity.id
_entity.type
_entity.pdbx_description
1 polymer ?
#
loop_
_entity_poly.entity_id
_entity_poly.type
_entity_poly.pdbx_seq_one_letter_code
_entity_poly.pdbx_strand_id
1 'polypeptide(L)'
;MKSFSPTLILCLVSVGCAVEQSASNADIEPFVRWLLDDDERLENVRFAEVAEAVSSFKVLPVDTKKAVDAAMLRHLQASLDAMLLELAKPENPIHGVGRVNEISRHIEDFLLIRLNAAEAYECSIPANATGRTQRSGYPDLRLVHTASERVFYIDPKVYKLGSETSSFRSFYFEPKLETNKILDNASHLIVGIAHSGKLEGRWHLDAWKVIDLINFRVRLKAEFQSSNRELYRDDAVLGESQ
;
A
#
# COMPACT_ATOMS: atom_id res chain seq x y z
N MET A 1 -82.43 3.24 28.88
CA MET A 1 -81.37 3.08 27.87
C MET A 1 -81.23 4.40 27.14
N LYS A 2 -80.18 5.18 27.45
CA LYS A 2 -79.97 6.52 26.89
C LYS A 2 -79.03 6.43 25.70
N SER A 3 -79.48 7.01 24.59
CA SER A 3 -78.75 7.26 23.35
C SER A 3 -77.57 8.21 23.60
N PHE A 4 -76.41 7.88 23.04
CA PHE A 4 -75.31 8.82 22.79
C PHE A 4 -74.58 8.43 21.49
N SER A 5 -74.62 9.34 20.52
CA SER A 5 -73.61 9.59 19.49
C SER A 5 -73.12 11.04 19.77
N PRO A 6 -71.94 11.55 19.36
CA PRO A 6 -70.94 11.07 18.40
C PRO A 6 -69.49 11.12 18.98
N THR A 7 -68.40 10.80 18.30
CA THR A 7 -67.59 11.76 17.52
C THR A 7 -66.35 11.03 17.02
N LEU A 8 -66.12 11.13 15.71
CA LEU A 8 -64.93 10.64 15.01
C LEU A 8 -63.75 11.58 15.28
N ILE A 9 -62.70 11.12 15.95
CA ILE A 9 -61.44 11.87 16.10
C ILE A 9 -60.56 11.52 14.90
N LEU A 10 -60.36 12.51 14.04
CA LEU A 10 -59.43 12.47 12.92
C LEU A 10 -58.00 12.71 13.44
N CYS A 11 -57.23 11.65 13.65
CA CYS A 11 -55.79 11.77 13.93
C CYS A 11 -55.05 12.05 12.61
N LEU A 12 -54.73 13.32 12.36
CA LEU A 12 -53.73 13.72 11.38
C LEU A 12 -52.35 13.30 11.90
N VAL A 13 -51.83 12.19 11.38
CA VAL A 13 -50.42 11.82 11.55
C VAL A 13 -49.63 12.73 10.61
N SER A 14 -49.04 13.79 11.15
CA SER A 14 -48.02 14.54 10.44
C SER A 14 -46.80 13.62 10.27
N VAL A 15 -46.62 13.09 9.06
CA VAL A 15 -45.35 12.47 8.66
C VAL A 15 -44.32 13.58 8.63
N GLY A 16 -43.61 13.76 9.74
CA GLY A 16 -42.40 14.55 9.75
C GLY A 16 -41.44 13.89 8.78
N CYS A 17 -41.17 14.53 7.65
CA CYS A 17 -39.96 14.26 6.89
C CYS A 17 -38.81 14.49 7.84
N ALA A 18 -38.25 13.41 8.38
CA ALA A 18 -36.95 13.45 9.01
C ALA A 18 -35.98 13.87 7.91
N VAL A 19 -35.65 15.17 7.91
CA VAL A 19 -34.47 15.68 7.24
C VAL A 19 -33.33 14.88 7.86
N GLU A 20 -32.74 13.96 7.10
CA GLU A 20 -31.43 13.44 7.42
C GLU A 20 -30.55 14.66 7.59
N GLN A 21 -30.20 14.96 8.84
CA GLN A 21 -29.11 15.87 9.15
C GLN A 21 -27.88 15.24 8.51
N SER A 22 -27.53 15.72 7.31
CA SER A 22 -26.18 15.58 6.82
C SER A 22 -25.29 16.06 7.95
N ALA A 23 -24.37 15.20 8.39
CA ALA A 23 -23.33 15.61 9.31
C ALA A 23 -22.74 16.90 8.74
N SER A 24 -22.98 18.03 9.40
CA SER A 24 -22.46 19.30 8.91
C SER A 24 -20.97 19.09 8.79
N ASN A 25 -20.42 19.23 7.58
CA ASN A 25 -18.98 19.39 7.45
C ASN A 25 -18.61 20.45 8.48
N ALA A 26 -17.82 20.06 9.48
CA ALA A 26 -17.19 21.01 10.38
C ALA A 26 -16.58 22.14 9.53
N ASP A 27 -16.37 23.31 10.12
CA ASP A 27 -15.60 24.36 9.44
C ASP A 27 -14.28 23.75 8.94
N ILE A 28 -14.23 23.49 7.62
CA ILE A 28 -13.17 22.70 6.96
C ILE A 28 -11.98 23.60 6.66
N GLU A 29 -12.21 24.91 6.65
CA GLU A 29 -11.23 25.92 6.31
C GLU A 29 -10.00 25.87 7.25
N PRO A 30 -10.13 25.76 8.58
CA PRO A 30 -8.99 25.55 9.47
C PRO A 30 -8.17 24.29 9.14
N PHE A 31 -8.81 23.19 8.77
CA PHE A 31 -8.10 21.94 8.43
C PHE A 31 -7.38 22.04 7.09
N VAL A 32 -8.00 22.68 6.09
CA VAL A 32 -7.36 22.94 4.79
C VAL A 32 -6.18 23.88 4.96
N ARG A 33 -6.33 24.96 5.75
CA ARG A 33 -5.23 25.88 6.07
C ARG A 33 -4.10 25.17 6.80
N TRP A 34 -4.42 24.35 7.81
CA TRP A 34 -3.43 23.52 8.50
C TRP A 34 -2.68 22.61 7.52
N LEU A 35 -3.39 21.94 6.60
CA LEU A 35 -2.80 21.05 5.62
C LEU A 35 -1.88 21.77 4.63
N LEU A 36 -2.21 23.03 4.27
CA LEU A 36 -1.39 23.86 3.39
C LEU A 36 -0.16 24.44 4.12
N ASP A 37 -0.31 24.86 5.38
CA ASP A 37 0.76 25.47 6.18
C ASP A 37 1.77 24.42 6.69
N ASP A 38 1.32 23.22 7.07
CA ASP A 38 2.19 22.15 7.59
C ASP A 38 2.84 21.29 6.47
N ASP A 39 2.59 21.56 5.18
CA ASP A 39 3.26 20.88 4.05
C ASP A 39 4.80 20.98 4.20
N GLU A 40 5.32 22.15 4.57
CA GLU A 40 6.75 22.37 4.81
C GLU A 40 7.33 21.50 5.94
N ARG A 41 6.53 21.20 6.98
CA ARG A 41 6.97 20.39 8.13
C ARG A 41 6.95 18.90 7.82
N LEU A 42 6.12 18.49 6.86
CA LEU A 42 5.99 17.10 6.45
C LEU A 42 6.71 16.79 5.13
N GLU A 43 7.54 17.69 4.61
CA GLU A 43 8.40 17.47 3.43
C GLU A 43 9.60 16.54 3.69
N ASN A 44 9.97 16.30 4.96
CA ASN A 44 11.17 15.55 5.30
C ASN A 44 11.06 14.75 6.61
N VAL A 45 10.14 13.79 6.65
CA VAL A 45 9.85 12.97 7.82
C VAL A 45 10.52 11.60 7.69
N ARG A 46 10.99 11.03 8.80
CA ARG A 46 11.49 9.64 8.79
C ARG A 46 10.34 8.68 8.56
N PHE A 47 10.44 7.80 7.57
CA PHE A 47 9.46 6.75 7.33
C PHE A 47 9.20 5.90 8.58
N ALA A 48 10.26 5.59 9.33
CA ALA A 48 10.17 4.84 10.58
C ALA A 48 9.20 5.48 11.59
N GLU A 49 9.24 6.81 11.75
CA GLU A 49 8.36 7.54 12.67
C GLU A 49 6.90 7.48 12.21
N VAL A 50 6.65 7.61 10.90
CA VAL A 50 5.30 7.53 10.33
C VAL A 50 4.74 6.10 10.47
N ALA A 51 5.53 5.09 10.13
CA ALA A 51 5.13 3.68 10.24
C ALA A 51 4.85 3.30 11.70
N GLU A 52 5.70 3.71 12.64
CA GLU A 52 5.51 3.51 14.07
C GLU A 52 4.26 4.20 14.60
N ALA A 53 4.01 5.46 14.20
CA ALA A 53 2.84 6.22 14.65
C ALA A 53 1.51 5.58 14.21
N VAL A 54 1.49 4.96 13.02
CA VAL A 54 0.28 4.32 12.47
C VAL A 54 0.07 2.92 13.03
N SER A 55 1.16 2.17 13.24
CA SER A 55 1.09 0.73 13.54
C SER A 55 1.32 0.39 15.01
N SER A 56 1.94 1.29 15.78
CA SER A 56 2.54 1.00 17.11
C SER A 56 3.68 -0.03 17.11
N PHE A 57 4.15 -0.48 15.93
CA PHE A 57 5.27 -1.42 15.79
C PHE A 57 6.53 -0.73 15.30
N LYS A 58 7.69 -1.15 15.83
CA LYS A 58 9.01 -0.58 15.57
C LYS A 58 9.55 -0.94 14.20
N VAL A 59 10.14 0.06 13.53
CA VAL A 59 11.01 -0.16 12.38
C VAL A 59 12.42 -0.43 12.89
N LEU A 60 12.93 -1.62 12.60
CA LEU A 60 14.23 -2.11 13.05
C LEU A 60 15.28 -1.98 11.93
N PRO A 61 16.54 -1.63 12.23
CA PRO A 61 17.63 -1.72 11.25
C PRO A 61 17.91 -3.19 10.90
N VAL A 62 18.38 -3.44 9.68
CA VAL A 62 19.05 -4.71 9.36
C VAL A 62 20.46 -4.68 9.93
N ASP A 63 20.73 -5.52 10.93
CA ASP A 63 22.04 -5.61 11.55
C ASP A 63 22.82 -6.83 11.01
N THR A 64 23.66 -6.60 10.00
CA THR A 64 24.44 -7.67 9.34
C THR A 64 25.48 -8.33 10.25
N LYS A 65 25.70 -7.82 11.48
CA LYS A 65 26.52 -8.50 12.49
C LYS A 65 25.73 -9.57 13.24
N LYS A 66 24.38 -9.50 13.24
CA LYS A 66 23.53 -10.56 13.77
C LYS A 66 23.39 -11.68 12.75
N ALA A 67 23.69 -12.90 13.19
CA ALA A 67 23.70 -14.07 12.32
C ALA A 67 22.35 -14.29 11.59
N VAL A 68 21.23 -14.05 12.27
CA VAL A 68 19.89 -14.18 11.67
C VAL A 68 19.64 -13.15 10.56
N ASP A 69 19.88 -11.87 10.82
CA ASP A 69 19.68 -10.79 9.84
C ASP A 69 20.59 -11.03 8.62
N ALA A 70 21.85 -11.41 8.85
CA ALA A 70 22.78 -11.75 7.79
C ALA A 70 22.34 -12.99 6.98
N ALA A 71 21.73 -13.98 7.62
CA ALA A 71 21.20 -15.17 6.93
C ALA A 71 19.94 -14.86 6.11
N MET A 72 18.99 -14.13 6.70
CA MET A 72 17.78 -13.67 6.00
C MET A 72 18.13 -12.80 4.80
N LEU A 73 19.08 -11.87 4.95
CA LEU A 73 19.54 -11.02 3.85
C LEU A 73 20.16 -11.85 2.72
N ARG A 74 21.04 -12.81 3.05
CA ARG A 74 21.62 -13.72 2.04
C ARG A 74 20.56 -14.56 1.32
N HIS A 75 19.56 -15.03 2.04
CA HIS A 75 18.44 -15.79 1.46
C HIS A 75 17.62 -14.94 0.49
N LEU A 76 17.34 -13.68 0.85
CA LEU A 76 16.69 -12.72 -0.04
C LEU A 76 17.53 -12.42 -1.28
N GLN A 77 18.82 -12.13 -1.11
CA GLN A 77 19.73 -11.84 -2.23
C GLN A 77 19.84 -13.01 -3.21
N ALA A 78 20.02 -14.23 -2.72
CA ALA A 78 20.06 -15.43 -3.56
C ALA A 78 18.72 -15.66 -4.29
N SER A 79 17.59 -15.31 -3.67
CA SER A 79 16.28 -15.37 -4.30
C SER A 79 16.13 -14.33 -5.41
N LEU A 80 16.71 -13.13 -5.25
CA LEU A 80 16.73 -12.08 -6.27
C LEU A 80 17.64 -12.40 -7.45
N ASP A 81 18.79 -13.03 -7.21
CA ASP A 81 19.66 -13.53 -8.29
C ASP A 81 18.92 -14.59 -9.13
N ALA A 82 18.26 -15.55 -8.46
CA ALA A 82 17.46 -16.55 -9.14
C ALA A 82 16.27 -15.94 -9.91
N MET A 83 15.67 -14.88 -9.38
CA MET A 83 14.58 -14.15 -10.02
C MET A 83 15.02 -13.51 -11.34
N LEU A 84 16.17 -12.83 -11.38
CA LEU A 84 16.65 -12.23 -12.63
C LEU A 84 16.83 -13.29 -13.73
N LEU A 85 17.38 -14.46 -13.36
CA LEU A 85 17.56 -15.56 -14.30
C LEU A 85 16.24 -16.16 -14.78
N GLU A 86 15.27 -16.37 -13.88
CA GLU A 86 13.97 -16.95 -14.23
C GLU A 86 13.15 -16.01 -15.11
N LEU A 87 13.11 -14.72 -14.76
CA LEU A 87 12.30 -13.73 -15.46
C LEU A 87 12.87 -13.37 -16.84
N ALA A 88 14.17 -13.61 -17.07
CA ALA A 88 14.81 -13.42 -18.37
C ALA A 88 14.52 -14.54 -19.39
N LYS A 89 13.93 -15.67 -18.97
CA LYS A 89 13.62 -16.78 -19.88
C LYS A 89 12.61 -16.35 -20.94
N PRO A 90 12.84 -16.67 -22.24
CA PRO A 90 11.97 -16.25 -23.34
C PRO A 90 10.48 -16.60 -23.17
N GLU A 91 10.19 -17.72 -22.53
CA GLU A 91 8.86 -18.24 -22.25
C GLU A 91 8.18 -17.58 -21.03
N ASN A 92 8.89 -16.72 -20.29
CA ASN A 92 8.34 -16.11 -19.09
C ASN A 92 7.20 -15.14 -19.44
N PRO A 93 6.04 -15.22 -18.75
CA PRO A 93 4.88 -14.37 -19.02
C PRO A 93 5.16 -12.87 -18.92
N ILE A 94 6.20 -12.45 -18.17
CA ILE A 94 6.51 -11.03 -18.04
C ILE A 94 6.70 -10.36 -19.40
N HIS A 95 7.22 -11.06 -20.42
CA HIS A 95 7.48 -10.48 -21.74
C HIS A 95 6.20 -10.06 -22.50
N GLY A 96 5.06 -10.69 -22.19
CA GLY A 96 3.74 -10.30 -22.70
C GLY A 96 3.15 -9.06 -22.02
N VAL A 97 3.69 -8.64 -20.88
CA VAL A 97 3.19 -7.51 -20.10
C VAL A 97 3.42 -6.19 -20.84
N GLY A 98 2.39 -5.36 -20.92
CA GLY A 98 2.43 -4.05 -21.60
C GLY A 98 3.09 -2.97 -20.75
N ARG A 99 2.63 -2.78 -19.51
CA ARG A 99 3.13 -1.74 -18.61
C ARG A 99 4.15 -2.31 -17.63
N VAL A 100 5.28 -1.65 -17.48
CA VAL A 100 6.35 -2.09 -16.56
C VAL A 100 5.86 -2.29 -15.12
N ASN A 101 4.93 -1.47 -14.65
CA ASN A 101 4.38 -1.54 -13.29
C ASN A 101 3.64 -2.86 -13.02
N GLU A 102 3.17 -3.57 -14.06
CA GLU A 102 2.52 -4.87 -13.92
C GLU A 102 3.55 -6.00 -13.69
N ILE A 103 4.85 -5.76 -13.94
CA ILE A 103 5.93 -6.73 -13.70
C ILE A 103 6.14 -6.98 -12.20
N SER A 104 5.92 -5.97 -11.35
CA SER A 104 6.07 -6.10 -9.88
C SER A 104 5.26 -7.29 -9.34
N ARG A 105 4.07 -7.54 -9.89
CA ARG A 105 3.23 -8.68 -9.51
C ARG A 105 3.92 -10.03 -9.72
N HIS A 106 4.61 -10.19 -10.85
CA HIS A 106 5.35 -11.41 -11.17
C HIS A 106 6.58 -11.58 -10.28
N ILE A 107 7.24 -10.48 -9.93
CA ILE A 107 8.36 -10.46 -9.00
C ILE A 107 7.90 -10.89 -7.60
N GLU A 108 6.80 -10.33 -7.10
CA GLU A 108 6.20 -10.72 -5.82
C GLU A 108 5.88 -12.21 -5.77
N ASP A 109 5.23 -12.75 -6.81
CA ASP A 109 4.86 -14.16 -6.86
C ASP A 109 6.09 -15.08 -6.94
N PHE A 110 7.11 -14.70 -7.72
CA PHE A 110 8.36 -15.44 -7.76
C PHE A 110 9.04 -15.45 -6.39
N LEU A 111 9.19 -14.29 -5.74
CA LEU A 111 9.82 -14.17 -4.43
C LEU A 111 9.04 -14.94 -3.37
N LEU A 112 7.71 -14.89 -3.40
CA LEU A 112 6.86 -15.65 -2.48
C LEU A 112 7.16 -17.15 -2.57
N ILE A 113 7.23 -17.70 -3.78
CA ILE A 113 7.55 -19.13 -3.97
C ILE A 113 8.98 -19.42 -3.54
N ARG A 114 9.94 -18.61 -4.00
CA ARG A 114 11.37 -18.87 -3.81
C ARG A 114 11.82 -18.75 -2.36
N LEU A 115 11.31 -17.74 -1.64
CA LEU A 115 11.66 -17.51 -0.23
C LEU A 115 11.12 -18.62 0.68
N ASN A 116 9.98 -19.23 0.32
CA ASN A 116 9.42 -20.38 1.04
C ASN A 116 10.09 -21.72 0.70
N ALA A 117 11.05 -21.77 -0.23
CA ALA A 117 11.70 -23.02 -0.60
C ALA A 117 12.62 -23.59 0.49
N ALA A 118 12.91 -22.83 1.54
CA ALA A 118 13.72 -23.25 2.68
C ALA A 118 12.87 -23.24 3.97
N GLU A 119 12.81 -24.38 4.67
CA GLU A 119 11.95 -24.61 5.84
C GLU A 119 12.18 -23.65 7.02
N ALA A 120 13.36 -23.02 7.08
CA ALA A 120 13.70 -22.02 8.10
C ALA A 120 12.96 -20.68 7.93
N TYR A 121 12.24 -20.50 6.81
CA TYR A 121 11.60 -19.25 6.46
C TYR A 121 10.13 -19.44 6.10
N GLU A 122 9.33 -18.44 6.45
CA GLU A 122 7.96 -18.29 5.97
C GLU A 122 7.85 -16.94 5.27
N CYS A 123 7.46 -16.95 4.01
CA CYS A 123 7.13 -15.72 3.27
C CYS A 123 5.64 -15.71 2.95
N SER A 124 4.96 -14.61 3.25
CA SER A 124 3.53 -14.48 2.99
C SER A 124 3.18 -13.08 2.50
N ILE A 125 1.98 -12.95 1.92
CA ILE A 125 1.35 -11.65 1.74
C ILE A 125 0.83 -11.24 3.13
N PRO A 126 1.22 -10.08 3.68
CA PRO A 126 0.82 -9.70 5.03
C PRO A 126 -0.71 -9.63 5.15
N ALA A 127 -1.23 -10.14 6.27
CA ALA A 127 -2.59 -9.84 6.68
C ALA A 127 -2.69 -8.38 7.13
N ASN A 128 -3.87 -7.79 6.99
CA ASN A 128 -4.17 -6.50 7.58
C ASN A 128 -4.65 -6.64 9.03
N ALA A 129 -4.84 -5.52 9.74
CA ALA A 129 -5.25 -5.50 11.15
C ALA A 129 -6.62 -6.15 11.41
N THR A 130 -7.43 -6.40 10.38
CA THR A 130 -8.69 -7.18 10.47
C THR A 130 -8.49 -8.69 10.27
N GLY A 131 -7.25 -9.15 10.09
CA GLY A 131 -6.90 -10.56 9.83
C GLY A 131 -7.10 -10.99 8.38
N ARG A 132 -7.46 -10.07 7.46
CA ARG A 132 -7.67 -10.41 6.04
C ARG A 132 -6.36 -10.25 5.26
N THR A 133 -6.01 -11.25 4.48
CA THR A 133 -4.90 -11.13 3.51
C THR A 133 -5.30 -10.18 2.39
N GLN A 134 -4.45 -9.18 2.14
CA GLN A 134 -4.68 -8.18 1.10
C GLN A 134 -3.38 -7.93 0.32
N ARG A 135 -3.41 -8.17 -0.98
CA ARG A 135 -2.25 -7.90 -1.85
C ARG A 135 -1.97 -6.41 -1.99
N SER A 136 -3.01 -5.58 -2.09
CA SER A 136 -2.84 -4.14 -2.19
C SER A 136 -2.42 -3.51 -0.87
N GLY A 137 -1.69 -2.40 -0.99
CA GLY A 137 -1.19 -1.64 0.16
C GLY A 137 0.12 -2.18 0.70
N TYR A 138 0.88 -1.30 1.32
CA TYR A 138 2.20 -1.59 1.87
C TYR A 138 2.11 -2.37 3.21
N PRO A 139 3.01 -3.32 3.50
CA PRO A 139 4.06 -3.86 2.60
C PRO A 139 3.55 -5.00 1.72
N ASP A 140 4.28 -5.33 0.64
CA ASP A 140 3.86 -6.38 -0.31
C ASP A 140 4.08 -7.80 0.24
N LEU A 141 5.23 -8.05 0.88
CA LEU A 141 5.63 -9.35 1.41
C LEU A 141 6.10 -9.25 2.88
N ARG A 142 5.85 -10.31 3.64
CA ARG A 142 6.34 -10.53 5.01
C ARG A 142 7.18 -11.80 5.03
N LEU A 143 8.48 -11.65 5.27
CA LEU A 143 9.43 -12.76 5.41
C LEU A 143 9.81 -12.93 6.88
N VAL A 144 9.62 -14.14 7.40
CA VAL A 144 9.94 -14.50 8.79
C VAL A 144 11.00 -15.58 8.81
N HIS A 145 12.00 -15.43 9.66
CA HIS A 145 12.84 -16.55 10.08
C HIS A 145 12.17 -17.26 11.27
N THR A 146 11.68 -18.47 11.04
CA THR A 146 10.73 -19.15 11.93
C THR A 146 11.30 -19.42 13.32
N ALA A 147 12.58 -19.80 13.41
CA ALA A 147 13.21 -20.15 14.68
C ALA A 147 13.47 -18.96 15.62
N SER A 148 13.57 -17.73 15.09
CA SER A 148 13.86 -16.53 15.89
C SER A 148 12.78 -15.46 15.82
N GLU A 149 11.72 -15.71 15.04
CA GLU A 149 10.61 -14.77 14.77
C GLU A 149 11.07 -13.43 14.19
N ARG A 150 12.25 -13.39 13.55
CA ARG A 150 12.77 -12.15 12.96
C ARG A 150 12.00 -11.86 11.67
N VAL A 151 11.46 -10.65 11.55
CA VAL A 151 10.61 -10.25 10.42
C VAL A 151 11.29 -9.20 9.54
N PHE A 152 11.28 -9.45 8.22
CA PHE A 152 11.52 -8.46 7.18
C PHE A 152 10.23 -8.22 6.40
N TYR A 153 9.80 -6.97 6.29
CA TYR A 153 8.84 -6.55 5.29
C TYR A 153 9.58 -6.18 4.00
N ILE A 154 9.11 -6.70 2.87
CA ILE A 154 9.76 -6.55 1.57
C ILE A 154 8.75 -5.97 0.58
N ASP A 155 9.18 -4.97 -0.17
CA ASP A 155 8.36 -4.27 -1.15
C ASP A 155 9.16 -4.12 -2.47
N PRO A 156 8.87 -4.95 -3.48
CA PRO A 156 9.54 -4.89 -4.78
C PRO A 156 9.10 -3.68 -5.62
N LYS A 157 10.08 -3.02 -6.25
CA LYS A 157 9.86 -1.84 -7.10
C LYS A 157 10.70 -1.94 -8.36
N VAL A 158 10.05 -1.88 -9.51
CA VAL A 158 10.72 -1.86 -10.81
C VAL A 158 10.98 -0.41 -11.22
N TYR A 159 12.20 -0.11 -11.65
CA TYR A 159 12.61 1.25 -12.03
C TYR A 159 13.51 1.25 -13.26
N LYS A 160 13.49 2.34 -14.03
CA LYS A 160 14.30 2.45 -15.24
C LYS A 160 15.78 2.61 -14.87
N LEU A 161 16.65 1.80 -15.44
CA LEU A 161 18.09 1.92 -15.24
C LEU A 161 18.57 3.35 -15.56
N GLY A 162 19.31 3.97 -14.64
CA GLY A 162 19.77 5.35 -14.72
C GLY A 162 18.80 6.39 -14.14
N SER A 163 17.62 5.98 -13.65
CA SER A 163 16.66 6.89 -13.00
C SER A 163 16.77 6.91 -11.47
N GLU A 164 17.84 6.36 -10.87
CA GLU A 164 17.99 6.24 -9.42
C GLU A 164 17.97 7.57 -8.67
N THR A 165 18.38 8.66 -9.32
CA THR A 165 18.40 10.01 -8.74
C THR A 165 17.15 10.83 -9.07
N SER A 166 16.14 10.21 -9.71
CA SER A 166 14.90 10.89 -10.06
C SER A 166 14.11 11.33 -8.83
N SER A 167 13.48 12.50 -8.93
CA SER A 167 12.52 13.00 -7.93
C SER A 167 11.10 12.46 -8.12
N PHE A 168 10.85 11.63 -9.14
CA PHE A 168 9.55 11.00 -9.32
C PHE A 168 9.25 10.03 -8.18
N ARG A 169 7.99 10.05 -7.72
CA ARG A 169 7.53 9.21 -6.61
C ARG A 169 7.63 7.72 -6.98
N SER A 170 8.54 7.02 -6.31
CA SER A 170 8.76 5.57 -6.49
C SER A 170 8.30 4.75 -5.29
N PHE A 171 8.02 5.40 -4.16
CA PHE A 171 7.54 4.80 -2.92
C PHE A 171 6.24 5.47 -2.46
N TYR A 172 5.33 4.66 -1.93
CA TYR A 172 4.00 5.08 -1.51
C TYR A 172 3.68 4.35 -0.20
N PHE A 173 3.38 5.11 0.84
CA PHE A 173 2.81 4.59 2.06
C PHE A 173 1.57 5.41 2.38
N GLU A 174 0.44 4.71 2.52
CA GLU A 174 -0.83 5.31 2.88
C GLU A 174 -1.18 4.86 4.31
N PRO A 175 -1.04 5.76 5.31
CA PRO A 175 -1.46 5.51 6.68
C PRO A 175 -2.92 5.07 6.76
N LYS A 176 -3.18 3.84 7.20
CA LYS A 176 -4.53 3.34 7.48
C LYS A 176 -4.51 2.60 8.79
N LEU A 177 -5.51 2.81 9.65
CA LEU A 177 -5.64 2.07 10.90
C LEU A 177 -6.27 0.70 10.66
N GLU A 178 -7.46 0.67 10.04
CA GLU A 178 -8.22 -0.58 9.87
C GLU A 178 -7.54 -1.57 8.92
N THR A 179 -7.01 -1.07 7.80
CA THR A 179 -6.34 -1.92 6.79
C THR A 179 -4.82 -1.85 6.90
N ASN A 180 -4.27 -1.45 8.06
CA ASN A 180 -2.83 -1.49 8.30
C ASN A 180 -2.30 -2.92 8.11
N LYS A 181 -1.17 -3.08 7.44
CA LYS A 181 -0.49 -4.38 7.25
C LYS A 181 0.84 -4.50 8.03
N ILE A 182 1.26 -3.44 8.72
CA ILE A 182 2.45 -3.46 9.58
C ILE A 182 2.00 -3.94 10.97
N LEU A 183 2.25 -5.21 11.28
CA LEU A 183 1.79 -5.91 12.48
C LEU A 183 2.95 -6.55 13.29
N ASP A 184 4.19 -6.19 12.97
CA ASP A 184 5.39 -6.74 13.61
C ASP A 184 6.46 -5.66 13.79
N ASN A 185 7.28 -5.80 14.83
CA ASN A 185 8.56 -5.09 14.89
C ASN A 185 9.49 -5.69 13.83
N ALA A 186 9.78 -4.95 12.77
CA ALA A 186 10.37 -5.52 11.56
C ALA A 186 11.37 -4.57 10.88
N SER A 187 12.24 -5.13 10.05
CA SER A 187 12.99 -4.30 9.09
C SER A 187 12.19 -4.12 7.82
N HIS A 188 12.23 -2.94 7.26
CA HIS A 188 11.47 -2.57 6.08
C HIS A 188 12.43 -2.39 4.91
N LEU A 189 12.29 -3.23 3.90
CA LEU A 189 13.19 -3.31 2.77
C LEU A 189 12.47 -3.00 1.46
N ILE A 190 13.06 -2.13 0.65
CA ILE A 190 12.72 -2.03 -0.77
C ILE A 190 13.68 -2.93 -1.53
N VAL A 191 13.14 -3.72 -2.45
CA VAL A 191 13.93 -4.36 -3.49
C VAL A 191 13.72 -3.56 -4.77
N GLY A 192 14.73 -2.82 -5.20
CA GLY A 192 14.70 -2.09 -6.48
C GLY A 192 15.22 -2.95 -7.61
N ILE A 193 14.43 -3.20 -8.65
CA ILE A 193 14.79 -3.97 -9.85
C ILE A 193 14.93 -3.00 -11.02
N ALA A 194 16.16 -2.85 -11.52
CA ALA A 194 16.47 -2.00 -12.66
C ALA A 194 16.01 -2.67 -13.97
N HIS A 195 15.48 -1.89 -14.90
CA HIS A 195 15.18 -2.35 -16.26
C HIS A 195 15.67 -1.37 -17.33
N SER A 196 16.14 -1.90 -18.45
CA SER A 196 16.51 -1.14 -19.66
C SER A 196 15.37 -1.07 -20.68
N GLY A 197 14.24 -1.72 -20.39
CA GLY A 197 13.03 -1.69 -21.23
C GLY A 197 12.79 -3.01 -21.95
N LYS A 198 12.08 -2.97 -23.08
CA LYS A 198 11.94 -4.13 -23.96
C LYS A 198 13.04 -4.12 -25.02
N LEU A 199 13.84 -5.18 -25.07
CA LEU A 199 14.80 -5.47 -26.13
C LEU A 199 14.27 -6.67 -26.93
N GLU A 200 14.11 -6.50 -28.24
CA GLU A 200 13.54 -7.54 -29.14
C GLU A 200 12.18 -8.08 -28.62
N GLY A 201 11.32 -7.18 -28.13
CA GLY A 201 9.99 -7.53 -27.62
C GLY A 201 9.97 -8.13 -26.21
N ARG A 202 11.13 -8.34 -25.57
CA ARG A 202 11.25 -8.94 -24.23
C ARG A 202 11.74 -7.93 -23.20
N TRP A 203 11.13 -7.93 -22.03
CA TRP A 203 11.62 -7.14 -20.91
C TRP A 203 13.02 -7.59 -20.48
N HIS A 204 13.89 -6.62 -20.27
CA HIS A 204 15.23 -6.84 -19.75
C HIS A 204 15.34 -6.22 -18.35
N LEU A 205 15.56 -7.07 -17.35
CA LEU A 205 15.79 -6.68 -15.96
C LEU A 205 17.30 -6.83 -15.69
N ASP A 206 17.98 -5.72 -15.39
CA ASP A 206 19.44 -5.65 -15.45
C ASP A 206 20.10 -6.01 -14.10
N ALA A 207 19.53 -5.53 -13.00
CA ALA A 207 20.13 -5.64 -11.67
C ALA A 207 19.09 -5.43 -10.56
N TRP A 208 19.43 -5.83 -9.34
CA TRP A 208 18.64 -5.52 -8.15
C TRP A 208 19.47 -4.78 -7.08
N LYS A 209 18.79 -4.01 -6.24
CA LYS A 209 19.32 -3.37 -5.02
C LYS A 209 18.39 -3.67 -3.86
N VAL A 210 18.93 -3.93 -2.67
CA VAL A 210 18.16 -4.01 -1.42
C VAL A 210 18.43 -2.76 -0.61
N ILE A 211 17.37 -2.03 -0.24
CA ILE A 211 17.43 -0.75 0.45
C ILE A 211 16.74 -0.87 1.80
N ASP A 212 17.47 -0.56 2.88
CA ASP A 212 16.92 -0.47 4.24
C ASP A 212 16.23 0.89 4.45
N LEU A 213 14.97 0.86 4.90
CA LEU A 213 14.16 2.04 5.13
C LEU A 213 14.35 2.68 6.52
N ILE A 214 15.24 2.17 7.37
CA ILE A 214 15.44 2.69 8.75
C ILE A 214 15.76 4.20 8.81
N ASN A 215 16.49 4.72 7.82
CA ASN A 215 16.80 6.16 7.71
C ASN A 215 16.11 6.82 6.50
N PHE A 216 15.16 6.13 5.86
CA PHE A 216 14.48 6.64 4.68
C PHE A 216 13.57 7.81 5.04
N ARG A 217 13.56 8.82 4.17
CA ARG A 217 12.83 10.06 4.35
C ARG A 217 11.70 10.15 3.33
N VAL A 218 10.53 10.49 3.81
CA VAL A 218 9.30 10.64 3.02
C VAL A 218 8.76 12.05 3.19
N ARG A 219 7.89 12.43 2.25
CA ARG A 219 7.06 13.61 2.36
C ARG A 219 5.59 13.26 2.32
N LEU A 220 4.77 14.03 3.04
CA LEU A 220 3.33 14.00 2.81
C LEU A 220 3.02 14.66 1.46
N LYS A 221 2.09 14.08 0.72
CA LYS A 221 1.45 14.76 -0.41
C LYS A 221 -0.05 14.61 -0.22
N ALA A 222 -0.72 15.69 0.15
CA ALA A 222 -2.15 15.66 0.36
C ALA A 222 -2.92 15.83 -0.95
N GLU A 223 -3.98 15.05 -1.13
CA GLU A 223 -4.88 15.15 -2.29
C GLU A 223 -6.33 14.88 -1.88
N PHE A 224 -7.26 15.67 -2.41
CA PHE A 224 -8.69 15.40 -2.31
C PHE A 224 -9.12 14.48 -3.46
N GLN A 225 -9.91 13.46 -3.16
CA GLN A 225 -10.38 12.48 -4.14
C GLN A 225 -11.91 12.47 -4.19
N SER A 226 -12.47 12.06 -5.32
CA SER A 226 -13.91 11.84 -5.48
C SER A 226 -14.17 10.57 -6.31
N SER A 227 -15.43 10.14 -6.42
CA SER A 227 -15.82 8.93 -7.14
C SER A 227 -16.65 9.27 -8.37
N ASN A 228 -16.69 8.37 -9.35
CA ASN A 228 -17.59 8.51 -10.51
C ASN A 228 -19.06 8.71 -10.09
N ARG A 229 -19.48 8.06 -9.00
CA ARG A 229 -20.84 8.22 -8.45
C ARG A 229 -21.14 9.67 -8.04
N GLU A 230 -20.16 10.37 -7.48
CA GLU A 230 -20.31 11.76 -7.08
C GLU A 230 -20.19 12.70 -8.30
N LEU A 231 -19.29 12.39 -9.24
CA LEU A 231 -19.06 13.20 -10.42
C LEU A 231 -20.24 13.21 -11.40
N TYR A 232 -20.94 12.09 -11.55
CA TYR A 232 -22.02 11.89 -12.53
C TYR A 232 -23.41 11.84 -11.89
N ARG A 233 -23.64 12.58 -10.82
CA ARG A 233 -24.99 12.73 -10.26
C ARG A 233 -25.88 13.47 -11.25
N ASP A 234 -27.15 13.07 -11.33
CA ASP A 234 -28.12 13.65 -12.27
C ASP A 234 -28.24 15.18 -12.14
N ASP A 235 -28.07 15.72 -10.93
CA ASP A 235 -28.09 17.16 -10.65
C ASP A 235 -26.82 17.90 -11.08
N ALA A 236 -25.71 17.20 -11.30
CA ALA A 236 -24.42 17.76 -11.71
C ALA A 236 -24.16 17.66 -13.23
N VAL A 237 -24.82 16.74 -13.94
CA VAL A 237 -24.63 16.55 -15.38
C VAL A 237 -25.37 17.62 -16.17
N LEU A 238 -24.60 18.51 -16.84
CA LEU A 238 -25.15 19.62 -17.63
C LEU A 238 -25.45 19.25 -19.09
N GLY A 239 -25.03 18.06 -19.55
CA GLY A 239 -25.27 17.57 -20.90
C GLY A 239 -24.56 16.25 -21.18
N GLU A 240 -25.15 15.44 -22.07
CA GLU A 240 -24.63 14.15 -22.50
C GLU A 240 -24.87 13.96 -24.01
N SER A 241 -23.99 13.20 -24.66
CA SER A 241 -24.18 12.81 -26.06
C SER A 241 -25.21 11.68 -26.16
N GLN A 242 -26.00 11.68 -27.24
CA GLN A 242 -26.86 10.56 -27.64
C GLN A 242 -26.05 9.47 -28.35
#